data_AF-A0A453IH22-F1
#
_entry.id   AF-A0A453IH22-F1
#
_cell.length_a   1.000
_cell.length_b   1.000
_cell.length_c   1.000
_cell.angle_alpha   90.00
_cell.angle_beta   90.00
_cell.angle_gamma   90.00
#
_symmetry.space_group_name_H-M   'P 1'
#
loop_
_entity.id
_entity.type
_entity.pdbx_description
1 polymer ?
#
loop_
_entity_poly.entity_id
_entity_poly.type
_entity_poly.pdbx_seq_one_letter_code
_entity_poly.pdbx_strand_id
1 'polypeptide(L)'
;AMATGAANHPLPCSVGRPKGTNQRRRPASLSVRASSDANTVTLLDYGAGNVRSVRNAIRHLGFNIRDVRSPEDILAADRLVFPGVGAFGSAMDVLNRTGMADALREYIRRDRPFLGICLGLQLLFDSSEENGPVSGLGVIPGVVRRFDSSEGLIVPHIGWNALQITKDTQLLQGADGHHVYFVHSYHALPSDANRDWISSTCNYGESFISSISMGNIEAVQFHPEKSGATGLSIFEKFLSPNSSGAKAPAHRKASKLAKRVIACLDVRSNDNGDLVVTKGDQYDVRDHSSSKEVRNLGKPVELASQYYIDGADEVSFLNITGFRAFPLGDLPMLEVCLSFITIKYFHYLPLSGEVTGLYNW
;
A
#
# COMPACT_ATOMS: atom_id res chain seq x y z
N ALA A 1 63.86 26.12 -14.53
CA ALA A 1 65.25 26.59 -14.40
C ALA A 1 65.57 27.38 -15.67
N MET A 2 66.08 28.62 -15.71
CA MET A 2 66.46 29.66 -14.76
C MET A 2 66.37 30.98 -15.57
N ALA A 3 65.84 32.06 -14.97
CA ALA A 3 65.99 33.45 -15.42
C ALA A 3 65.47 34.33 -14.26
N THR A 4 66.33 34.90 -13.40
CA THR A 4 66.97 36.22 -13.49
C THR A 4 66.00 37.41 -13.52
N GLY A 5 66.15 38.33 -12.57
CA GLY A 5 65.60 39.68 -12.68
C GLY A 5 65.44 40.40 -11.33
N ALA A 6 66.39 41.26 -10.99
CA ALA A 6 66.35 42.14 -9.82
C ALA A 6 65.70 43.50 -10.12
N ALA A 7 65.41 44.23 -9.03
CA ALA A 7 65.26 45.70 -8.88
C ALA A 7 63.87 46.35 -9.11
N ASN A 8 63.29 46.94 -8.04
CA ASN A 8 63.32 48.40 -7.80
C ASN A 8 62.47 48.83 -6.58
N HIS A 9 63.07 49.68 -5.72
CA HIS A 9 62.43 50.57 -4.71
C HIS A 9 61.66 51.74 -5.41
N PRO A 10 60.84 52.63 -4.77
CA PRO A 10 60.87 53.09 -3.36
C PRO A 10 59.50 53.38 -2.65
N LEU A 11 59.61 53.83 -1.38
CA LEU A 11 58.69 54.45 -0.38
C LEU A 11 57.64 55.47 -0.92
N PRO A 12 56.68 56.05 -0.13
CA PRO A 12 56.50 56.07 1.34
C PRO A 12 55.06 55.90 1.90
N CYS A 13 55.01 55.87 3.24
CA CYS A 13 53.87 56.05 4.15
C CYS A 13 52.83 57.09 3.71
N SER A 14 51.54 56.78 3.88
CA SER A 14 50.56 57.77 4.35
C SER A 14 49.26 57.15 4.89
N VAL A 15 48.77 57.78 5.96
CA VAL A 15 47.37 57.93 6.41
C VAL A 15 46.68 56.79 7.18
N GLY A 16 46.61 56.99 8.50
CA GLY A 16 45.35 57.29 9.19
C GLY A 16 44.43 56.13 9.59
N ARG A 17 44.39 55.85 10.89
CA ARG A 17 43.24 55.21 11.57
C ARG A 17 41.98 56.08 11.43
N PRO A 18 40.81 55.45 11.29
CA PRO A 18 39.77 55.60 12.32
C PRO A 18 39.18 54.24 12.73
N LYS A 19 39.15 53.94 14.03
CA LYS A 19 37.98 54.06 14.94
C LYS A 19 36.75 53.28 14.47
N GLY A 20 36.47 52.22 15.23
CA GLY A 20 35.40 51.26 14.98
C GLY A 20 34.00 51.82 15.13
N THR A 21 33.09 51.18 14.42
CA THR A 21 31.65 51.30 14.59
C THR A 21 31.08 49.93 14.94
N ASN A 22 30.35 49.93 16.04
CA ASN A 22 29.77 48.79 16.71
C ASN A 22 28.47 48.40 15.99
N GLN A 23 28.50 47.44 15.06
CA GLN A 23 27.28 46.89 14.48
C GLN A 23 26.69 45.82 15.40
N ARG A 24 25.62 46.20 16.11
CA ARG A 24 24.69 45.27 16.76
C ARG A 24 24.13 44.30 15.73
N ARG A 25 24.57 43.04 15.77
CA ARG A 25 23.91 41.91 15.09
C ARG A 25 22.49 41.76 15.64
N ARG A 26 21.48 41.89 14.78
CA ARG A 26 20.11 41.46 15.07
C ARG A 26 20.15 39.94 15.31
N PRO A 27 19.44 39.39 16.31
CA PRO A 27 19.39 37.95 16.46
C PRO A 27 18.64 37.39 15.26
N ALA A 28 19.26 36.46 14.55
CA ALA A 28 18.56 35.66 13.56
C ALA A 28 17.39 34.99 14.28
N SER A 29 16.16 35.25 13.83
CA SER A 29 15.00 34.47 14.25
C SER A 29 15.26 33.03 13.79
N LEU A 30 15.73 32.18 14.70
CA LEU A 30 15.61 30.74 14.54
C LEU A 30 14.10 30.47 14.47
N SER A 31 13.58 30.31 13.26
CA SER A 31 12.35 29.56 13.08
C SER A 31 12.68 28.13 13.51
N VAL A 32 12.31 27.81 14.74
CA VAL A 32 12.19 26.42 15.17
C VAL A 32 11.10 25.84 14.30
N ARG A 33 11.47 25.24 13.16
CA ARG A 33 10.65 24.19 12.58
C ARG A 33 10.58 23.14 13.69
N ALA A 34 9.41 23.03 14.32
CA ALA A 34 9.12 21.89 15.17
C ALA A 34 9.59 20.66 14.40
N SER A 35 10.51 19.91 14.99
CA SER A 35 10.98 18.63 14.45
C SER A 35 9.75 17.89 13.99
N SER A 36 9.59 17.71 12.68
CA SER A 36 8.54 16.83 12.22
C SER A 36 8.79 15.48 12.86
N ASP A 37 7.73 14.86 13.36
CA ASP A 37 7.81 13.50 13.86
C ASP A 37 8.23 12.63 12.68
N ALA A 38 9.53 12.34 12.56
CA ALA A 38 10.13 11.50 11.52
C ALA A 38 9.49 10.10 11.45
N ASN A 39 8.64 9.79 12.41
CA ASN A 39 7.88 8.57 12.58
C ASN A 39 6.40 8.69 12.17
N THR A 40 5.97 9.74 11.47
CA THR A 40 4.58 9.91 11.00
C THR A 40 4.46 9.70 9.49
N VAL A 41 3.49 8.88 9.10
CA VAL A 41 3.07 8.66 7.70
C VAL A 41 1.76 9.39 7.47
N THR A 42 1.72 10.21 6.43
CA THR A 42 0.45 10.82 6.00
C THR A 42 -0.26 9.83 5.08
N LEU A 43 -1.50 9.48 5.42
CA LEU A 43 -2.29 8.49 4.70
C LEU A 43 -3.48 9.16 4.02
N LEU A 44 -3.54 9.09 2.69
CA LEU A 44 -4.68 9.57 1.93
C LEU A 44 -5.72 8.45 1.79
N ASP A 45 -6.77 8.52 2.61
CA ASP A 45 -7.97 7.71 2.47
C ASP A 45 -9.09 8.57 1.86
N TYR A 46 -9.43 8.31 0.60
CA TYR A 46 -10.47 9.05 -0.11
C TYR A 46 -11.88 8.49 0.14
N GLY A 47 -12.03 7.52 1.05
CA GLY A 47 -13.32 7.02 1.52
C GLY A 47 -13.85 5.80 0.76
N ALA A 48 -13.00 5.10 -0.01
CA ALA A 48 -13.39 3.87 -0.69
C ALA A 48 -12.54 2.67 -0.27
N GLY A 49 -13.25 1.61 0.16
CA GLY A 49 -12.73 0.29 0.49
C GLY A 49 -11.90 0.19 1.76
N ASN A 50 -11.24 -0.96 1.93
CA ASN A 50 -10.66 -1.36 3.21
C ASN A 50 -9.17 -0.98 3.33
N VAL A 51 -8.88 0.24 3.81
CA VAL A 51 -7.51 0.71 4.09
C VAL A 51 -6.90 0.13 5.39
N ARG A 52 -7.62 -0.74 6.11
CA ARG A 52 -7.19 -1.21 7.44
C ARG A 52 -5.91 -2.02 7.38
N SER A 53 -5.69 -2.84 6.35
CA SER A 53 -4.44 -3.59 6.17
C SER A 53 -3.24 -2.65 5.98
N VAL A 54 -3.41 -1.56 5.23
CA VAL A 54 -2.36 -0.53 5.06
C VAL A 54 -2.07 0.15 6.39
N ARG A 55 -3.10 0.57 7.12
CA ARG A 55 -2.95 1.17 8.46
C ARG A 55 -2.23 0.24 9.42
N ASN A 56 -2.54 -1.06 9.38
CA ASN A 56 -1.89 -2.04 10.24
C ASN A 56 -0.44 -2.29 9.84
N ALA A 57 -0.11 -2.27 8.54
CA ALA A 57 1.27 -2.38 8.07
C ALA A 57 2.12 -1.19 8.56
N ILE A 58 1.59 0.04 8.44
CA ILE A 58 2.26 1.25 8.94
C ILE A 58 2.53 1.14 10.45
N ARG A 59 1.50 0.81 11.25
CA ARG A 59 1.64 0.69 12.71
C ARG A 59 2.55 -0.46 13.13
N HIS A 60 2.50 -1.58 12.41
CA HIS A 60 3.36 -2.73 12.67
C HIS A 60 4.84 -2.39 12.52
N LEU A 61 5.17 -1.54 11.54
CA LEU A 61 6.52 -1.02 11.32
C LEU A 61 6.91 0.11 12.30
N GLY A 62 6.07 0.42 13.28
CA GLY A 62 6.35 1.38 14.34
C GLY A 62 5.99 2.83 14.00
N PHE A 63 5.31 3.09 12.88
CA PHE A 63 4.96 4.44 12.44
C PHE A 63 3.58 4.89 12.92
N ASN A 64 3.46 6.18 13.21
CA ASN A 64 2.20 6.88 13.44
C ASN A 64 1.52 7.21 12.11
N ILE A 65 0.21 7.39 12.14
CA ILE A 65 -0.59 7.73 10.96
C ILE A 65 -1.27 9.08 11.19
N ARG A 66 -1.12 9.97 10.20
CA ARG A 66 -1.93 11.17 10.06
C ARG A 66 -2.83 11.03 8.84
N ASP A 67 -4.13 11.02 9.04
CA ASP A 67 -5.07 10.97 7.92
C ASP A 67 -5.12 12.33 7.20
N VAL A 68 -5.13 12.30 5.88
CA VAL A 68 -5.42 13.48 5.05
C VAL A 68 -6.90 13.86 5.21
N ARG A 69 -7.17 15.11 5.56
CA ARG A 69 -8.53 15.67 5.62
C ARG A 69 -8.71 16.85 4.68
N SER A 70 -7.62 17.49 4.26
CA SER A 70 -7.64 18.60 3.32
C SER A 70 -6.41 18.62 2.40
N PRO A 71 -6.42 19.40 1.31
CA PRO A 71 -5.26 19.60 0.44
C PRO A 71 -3.99 20.05 1.18
N GLU A 72 -4.14 20.82 2.26
CA GLU A 72 -3.02 21.31 3.08
C GLU A 72 -2.29 20.16 3.79
N ASP A 73 -2.98 19.09 4.20
CA ASP A 73 -2.35 17.93 4.81
C ASP A 73 -1.41 17.23 3.82
N ILE A 74 -1.82 17.10 2.56
CA ILE A 74 -0.98 16.56 1.47
C ILE A 74 0.26 17.45 1.30
N LEU A 75 0.06 18.76 1.18
CA LEU A 75 1.16 19.71 1.00
C LEU A 75 2.08 19.82 2.21
N ALA A 76 1.65 19.42 3.40
CA ALA A 76 2.48 19.38 4.61
C ALA A 76 3.22 18.04 4.79
N ALA A 77 2.72 16.94 4.23
CA ALA A 77 3.20 15.57 4.49
C ALA A 77 4.70 15.35 4.24
N ASP A 78 5.47 14.87 5.21
CA ASP A 78 6.88 14.49 4.95
C ASP A 78 7.00 13.24 4.07
N ARG A 79 6.00 12.38 4.16
CA ARG A 79 5.79 11.20 3.29
C ARG A 79 4.30 10.94 3.17
N LEU A 80 3.88 10.58 1.97
CA LEU A 80 2.49 10.35 1.64
C LEU A 80 2.30 8.93 1.10
N VAL A 81 1.40 8.18 1.72
CA VAL A 81 0.91 6.91 1.19
C VAL A 81 -0.50 7.14 0.67
N PHE A 82 -0.71 6.84 -0.62
CA PHE A 82 -2.01 6.87 -1.25
C PHE A 82 -2.43 5.46 -1.66
N PRO A 83 -3.09 4.70 -0.76
CA PRO A 83 -3.75 3.48 -1.15
C PRO A 83 -5.03 3.78 -1.91
N GLY A 84 -5.36 2.95 -2.90
CA GLY A 84 -6.70 3.01 -3.45
C GLY A 84 -7.21 1.65 -3.89
N VAL A 85 -8.50 1.45 -3.63
CA VAL A 85 -9.31 0.31 -4.02
C VAL A 85 -10.66 0.83 -4.47
N GLY A 86 -11.21 0.29 -5.56
CA GLY A 86 -12.45 0.76 -6.15
C GLY A 86 -12.22 1.37 -7.53
N ALA A 87 -13.16 2.21 -7.97
CA ALA A 87 -13.19 2.72 -9.33
C ALA A 87 -12.38 4.01 -9.52
N PHE A 88 -11.64 4.08 -10.61
CA PHE A 88 -10.84 5.21 -11.09
C PHE A 88 -11.67 6.49 -11.20
N GLY A 89 -12.82 6.41 -11.88
CA GLY A 89 -13.76 7.54 -12.03
C GLY A 89 -14.18 8.13 -10.69
N SER A 90 -14.68 7.28 -9.80
CA SER A 90 -15.13 7.70 -8.48
C SER A 90 -14.02 8.32 -7.64
N ALA A 91 -12.79 7.78 -7.71
CA ALA A 91 -11.65 8.34 -7.01
C ALA A 91 -11.28 9.73 -7.56
N MET A 92 -11.16 9.89 -8.88
CA MET A 92 -10.86 11.19 -9.48
C MET A 92 -11.95 12.23 -9.21
N ASP A 93 -13.22 11.84 -9.20
CA ASP A 93 -14.33 12.75 -8.86
C ASP A 93 -14.22 13.28 -7.42
N VAL A 94 -13.81 12.44 -6.47
CA VAL A 94 -13.58 12.84 -5.08
C VAL A 94 -12.34 13.71 -4.96
N LEU A 95 -11.24 13.34 -5.62
CA LEU A 95 -9.99 14.12 -5.55
C LEU A 95 -10.14 15.51 -6.19
N ASN A 96 -10.87 15.60 -7.32
CA ASN A 96 -11.11 16.87 -8.00
C ASN A 96 -12.04 17.77 -7.17
N ARG A 97 -13.18 17.26 -6.67
CA ARG A 97 -14.14 18.08 -5.90
C ARG A 97 -13.57 18.61 -4.59
N THR A 98 -12.59 17.90 -4.00
CA THR A 98 -11.96 18.28 -2.73
C THR A 98 -10.69 19.10 -2.91
N GLY A 99 -10.25 19.34 -4.16
CA GLY A 99 -8.97 20.00 -4.46
C GLY A 99 -7.73 19.15 -4.15
N MET A 100 -7.90 17.89 -3.73
CA MET A 100 -6.79 16.99 -3.43
C MET A 100 -5.99 16.59 -4.68
N ALA A 101 -6.62 16.56 -5.86
CA ALA A 101 -5.93 16.24 -7.11
C ALA A 101 -4.79 17.24 -7.41
N ASP A 102 -5.04 18.54 -7.23
CA ASP A 102 -4.04 19.58 -7.47
C ASP A 102 -2.94 19.57 -6.40
N ALA A 103 -3.30 19.30 -5.14
CA ALA A 103 -2.32 19.11 -4.09
C ALA A 103 -1.41 17.89 -4.33
N LEU A 104 -1.96 16.78 -4.84
CA LEU A 104 -1.19 15.61 -5.23
C LEU A 104 -0.23 15.93 -6.37
N ARG A 105 -0.69 16.59 -7.44
CA ARG A 105 0.17 17.02 -8.56
C ARG A 105 1.32 17.88 -8.07
N GLU A 106 1.03 18.86 -7.21
CA GLU A 106 2.05 19.76 -6.65
C GLU A 106 3.03 19.02 -5.72
N TYR A 107 2.53 18.10 -4.89
CA TYR A 107 3.36 17.28 -4.02
C TYR A 107 4.36 16.42 -4.80
N ILE A 108 3.87 15.74 -5.84
CA ILE A 108 4.64 14.89 -6.73
C ILE A 108 5.65 15.73 -7.52
N ARG A 109 5.24 16.89 -8.04
CA ARG A 109 6.12 17.82 -8.77
C ARG A 109 7.28 18.35 -7.93
N ARG A 110 7.10 18.42 -6.60
CA ARG A 110 8.15 18.79 -5.63
C ARG A 110 9.06 17.62 -5.26
N ASP A 111 8.91 16.46 -5.90
CA ASP A 111 9.70 15.25 -5.68
C ASP A 111 9.74 14.83 -4.20
N ARG A 112 8.58 14.82 -3.55
CA ARG A 112 8.45 14.42 -2.14
C ARG A 112 8.06 12.94 -2.03
N PRO A 113 8.48 12.23 -0.97
CA PRO A 113 8.21 10.80 -0.81
C PRO A 113 6.73 10.46 -0.96
N PHE A 114 6.41 9.73 -2.03
CA PHE A 114 5.05 9.32 -2.40
C PHE A 114 5.04 7.83 -2.69
N LEU A 115 4.08 7.10 -2.09
CA LEU A 115 3.79 5.71 -2.43
C LEU A 115 2.33 5.55 -2.85
N GLY A 116 2.09 5.33 -4.15
CA GLY A 116 0.80 4.93 -4.69
C GLY A 116 0.60 3.42 -4.65
N ILE A 117 -0.55 2.92 -4.19
CA ILE A 117 -0.84 1.48 -4.13
C ILE A 117 -2.11 1.15 -4.91
N CYS A 118 -2.00 0.18 -5.82
CA CYS A 118 -3.07 -0.30 -6.70
C CYS A 118 -3.72 0.84 -7.49
N LEU A 119 -4.89 1.32 -7.08
CA LEU A 119 -5.51 2.47 -7.74
C LEU A 119 -4.65 3.74 -7.59
N GLY A 120 -3.90 3.89 -6.50
CA GLY A 120 -2.96 5.00 -6.32
C GLY A 120 -1.85 5.03 -7.39
N LEU A 121 -1.45 3.88 -7.94
CA LEU A 121 -0.57 3.81 -9.11
C LEU A 121 -1.33 4.24 -10.38
N GLN A 122 -2.53 3.68 -10.58
CA GLN A 122 -3.30 3.90 -11.80
C GLN A 122 -3.64 5.37 -12.01
N LEU A 123 -4.01 6.08 -10.94
CA LEU A 123 -4.36 7.50 -11.00
C LEU A 123 -3.20 8.41 -11.43
N LEU A 124 -1.95 7.95 -11.39
CA LEU A 124 -0.81 8.73 -11.89
C LEU A 124 -0.80 8.87 -13.41
N PHE A 125 -1.48 7.96 -14.13
CA PHE A 125 -1.51 7.96 -15.59
C PHE A 125 -2.43 9.05 -16.16
N ASP A 126 -2.37 9.27 -17.48
CA ASP A 126 -3.19 10.29 -18.16
C ASP A 126 -4.69 10.01 -18.04
N SER A 127 -5.09 8.75 -18.16
CA SER A 127 -6.49 8.36 -18.11
C SER A 127 -6.71 6.88 -17.84
N SER A 128 -7.97 6.50 -17.62
CA SER A 128 -8.44 5.12 -17.62
C SER A 128 -9.66 4.95 -18.53
N GLU A 129 -9.82 3.75 -19.08
CA GLU A 129 -11.01 3.32 -19.82
C GLU A 129 -12.13 2.77 -18.92
N GLU A 130 -11.90 2.69 -17.60
CA GLU A 130 -12.88 2.13 -16.67
C GLU A 130 -14.19 2.93 -16.66
N ASN A 131 -15.26 2.29 -17.14
CA ASN A 131 -16.59 2.88 -17.30
C ASN A 131 -16.59 4.15 -18.19
N GLY A 132 -15.70 4.19 -19.18
CA GLY A 132 -15.53 5.32 -20.11
C GLY A 132 -14.21 6.06 -19.88
N PRO A 133 -13.83 6.98 -20.78
CA PRO A 133 -12.58 7.71 -20.66
C PRO A 133 -12.64 8.70 -19.48
N VAL A 134 -11.82 8.47 -18.46
CA VAL A 134 -11.67 9.36 -17.30
C VAL A 134 -10.23 9.84 -17.21
N SER A 135 -10.01 11.15 -17.10
CA SER A 135 -8.67 11.73 -16.88
C SER A 135 -8.14 11.44 -15.47
N GLY A 136 -6.87 11.03 -15.39
CA GLY A 136 -6.13 10.86 -14.14
C GLY A 136 -5.41 12.13 -13.69
N LEU A 137 -4.35 11.94 -12.90
CA LEU A 137 -3.48 13.03 -12.47
C LEU A 137 -2.59 13.55 -13.61
N GLY A 138 -2.33 12.73 -14.64
CA GLY A 138 -1.52 13.12 -15.80
C GLY A 138 -0.04 13.33 -15.47
N VAL A 139 0.49 12.52 -14.55
CA VAL A 139 1.91 12.55 -14.14
C VAL A 139 2.75 11.64 -15.04
N ILE A 140 2.18 10.50 -15.45
CA ILE A 140 2.85 9.47 -16.24
C ILE A 140 2.09 9.30 -17.57
N PRO A 141 2.78 9.35 -18.72
CA PRO A 141 2.13 9.09 -20.00
C PRO A 141 1.52 7.68 -20.07
N GLY A 142 0.28 7.59 -20.51
CA GLY A 142 -0.38 6.31 -20.79
C GLY A 142 -1.81 6.20 -20.31
N VAL A 143 -2.46 5.12 -20.74
CA VAL A 143 -3.87 4.83 -20.45
C VAL A 143 -3.97 3.53 -19.67
N VAL A 144 -4.75 3.55 -18.60
CA VAL A 144 -5.09 2.37 -17.79
C VAL A 144 -6.27 1.66 -18.46
N ARG A 145 -6.01 0.48 -19.02
CA ARG A 145 -6.98 -0.30 -19.80
C ARG A 145 -7.37 -1.61 -19.11
N ARG A 146 -8.50 -2.18 -19.52
CA ARG A 146 -8.94 -3.49 -19.02
C ARG A 146 -8.10 -4.60 -19.62
N PHE A 147 -7.82 -5.66 -18.86
CA PHE A 147 -7.28 -6.90 -19.43
C PHE A 147 -8.21 -7.46 -20.52
N ASP A 148 -7.61 -7.92 -21.62
CA ASP A 148 -8.35 -8.61 -22.67
C ASP A 148 -8.71 -10.04 -22.24
N SER A 149 -10.02 -10.30 -22.12
CA SER A 149 -10.57 -11.61 -21.79
C SER A 149 -11.03 -12.41 -23.01
N SER A 150 -10.83 -11.89 -24.23
CA SER A 150 -11.30 -12.52 -25.47
C SER A 150 -10.70 -13.91 -25.71
N GLU A 151 -9.44 -14.10 -25.33
CA GLU A 151 -8.69 -15.37 -25.42
C GLU A 151 -8.83 -16.25 -24.16
N GLY A 152 -9.91 -16.06 -23.39
CA GLY A 152 -10.22 -16.89 -22.21
C GLY A 152 -9.39 -16.57 -20.96
N LEU A 153 -8.69 -15.43 -20.93
CA LEU A 153 -8.05 -14.91 -19.73
C LEU A 153 -9.12 -14.56 -18.68
N ILE A 154 -8.96 -15.08 -17.48
CA ILE A 154 -9.87 -14.78 -16.36
C ILE A 154 -9.59 -13.35 -15.88
N VAL A 155 -10.61 -12.51 -15.81
CA VAL A 155 -10.48 -11.12 -15.35
C VAL A 155 -11.51 -10.89 -14.24
N PRO A 156 -11.13 -10.34 -13.07
CA PRO A 156 -9.84 -9.72 -12.70
C PRO A 156 -8.64 -10.69 -12.56
N HIS A 157 -7.43 -10.14 -12.71
CA HIS A 157 -6.18 -10.76 -12.24
C HIS A 157 -6.21 -10.81 -10.71
N ILE A 158 -6.47 -11.99 -10.15
CA ILE A 158 -6.46 -12.24 -8.70
C ILE A 158 -5.44 -13.32 -8.37
N GLY A 159 -4.45 -12.96 -7.57
CA GLY A 159 -3.52 -13.93 -6.99
C GLY A 159 -2.09 -13.43 -6.88
N TRP A 160 -1.21 -14.38 -6.62
CA TRP A 160 0.20 -14.17 -6.35
C TRP A 160 1.01 -14.29 -7.64
N ASN A 161 1.59 -13.20 -8.13
CA ASN A 161 2.36 -13.18 -9.37
C ASN A 161 3.78 -12.65 -9.15
N ALA A 162 4.70 -13.05 -10.03
CA ALA A 162 6.12 -12.74 -9.89
C ALA A 162 6.46 -11.41 -10.55
N LEU A 163 7.30 -10.62 -9.88
CA LEU A 163 7.82 -9.37 -10.44
C LEU A 163 8.97 -9.65 -11.42
N GLN A 164 9.00 -8.90 -12.51
CA GLN A 164 10.15 -8.78 -13.39
C GLN A 164 10.77 -7.40 -13.15
N ILE A 165 11.84 -7.34 -12.36
CA ILE A 165 12.51 -6.08 -12.04
C ILE A 165 13.22 -5.56 -13.30
N THR A 166 12.84 -4.35 -13.74
CA THR A 166 13.42 -3.69 -14.91
C THR A 166 14.45 -2.62 -14.52
N LYS A 167 14.36 -2.13 -13.28
CA LYS A 167 15.24 -1.11 -12.70
C LYS A 167 15.48 -1.46 -11.25
N ASP A 168 16.75 -1.50 -10.84
CA ASP A 168 17.11 -1.64 -9.44
C ASP A 168 16.69 -0.37 -8.68
N THR A 169 15.79 -0.55 -7.72
CA THR A 169 15.28 0.51 -6.85
C THR A 169 15.40 0.08 -5.41
N GLN A 170 15.48 1.07 -4.53
CA GLN A 170 15.50 0.81 -3.10
C GLN A 170 14.24 0.07 -2.64
N LEU A 171 13.07 0.47 -3.12
CA LEU A 171 11.78 -0.13 -2.78
C LEU A 171 11.72 -1.64 -3.07
N LEU A 172 12.26 -2.06 -4.22
CA LEU A 172 12.18 -3.44 -4.70
C LEU A 172 13.40 -4.29 -4.35
N GLN A 173 14.35 -3.76 -3.59
CA GLN A 173 15.56 -4.49 -3.21
C GLN A 173 15.18 -5.81 -2.53
N GLY A 174 15.61 -6.95 -3.07
CA GLY A 174 15.29 -8.26 -2.52
C GLY A 174 13.85 -8.74 -2.75
N ALA A 175 13.06 -8.06 -3.59
CA ALA A 175 11.76 -8.54 -4.06
C ALA A 175 11.87 -9.45 -5.30
N ASP A 176 13.04 -9.50 -5.96
CA ASP A 176 13.26 -10.32 -7.15
C ASP A 176 13.06 -11.81 -6.86
N GLY A 177 12.34 -12.48 -7.76
CA GLY A 177 11.97 -13.89 -7.62
C GLY A 177 10.89 -14.18 -6.57
N HIS A 178 10.33 -13.17 -5.89
CA HIS A 178 9.23 -13.35 -4.96
C HIS A 178 7.87 -13.05 -5.62
N HIS A 179 6.83 -13.73 -5.14
CA HIS A 179 5.46 -13.43 -5.49
C HIS A 179 4.92 -12.26 -4.65
N VAL A 180 4.10 -11.43 -5.29
CA VAL A 180 3.30 -10.38 -4.65
C VAL A 180 1.85 -10.51 -5.08
N TYR A 181 0.93 -10.00 -4.27
CA TYR A 181 -0.51 -10.18 -4.43
C TYR A 181 -1.14 -9.08 -5.29
N PHE A 182 -1.82 -9.49 -6.37
CA PHE A 182 -2.56 -8.64 -7.29
C PHE A 182 -4.07 -8.91 -7.18
N VAL A 183 -4.87 -7.85 -7.31
CA VAL A 183 -6.33 -7.92 -7.45
C VAL A 183 -6.81 -6.72 -8.27
N HIS A 184 -6.85 -6.86 -9.60
CA HIS A 184 -7.23 -5.77 -10.50
C HIS A 184 -7.76 -6.27 -11.85
N SER A 185 -8.71 -5.53 -12.44
CA SER A 185 -9.16 -5.76 -13.82
C SER A 185 -8.48 -4.85 -14.83
N TYR A 186 -7.95 -3.72 -14.37
CA TYR A 186 -7.34 -2.69 -15.20
C TYR A 186 -5.85 -2.58 -14.90
N HIS A 187 -5.05 -2.23 -15.90
CA HIS A 187 -3.60 -2.15 -15.80
C HIS A 187 -3.04 -1.10 -16.76
N ALA A 188 -1.83 -0.61 -16.49
CA ALA A 188 -1.08 0.26 -17.39
C ALA A 188 -0.01 -0.54 -18.15
N LEU A 189 0.30 -0.12 -19.37
CA LEU A 189 1.26 -0.81 -20.23
C LEU A 189 2.61 -0.10 -20.29
N PRO A 190 3.71 -0.86 -20.42
CA PRO A 190 4.98 -0.31 -20.84
C PRO A 190 4.87 0.34 -22.23
N SER A 191 5.44 1.53 -22.37
CA SER A 191 5.60 2.24 -23.64
C SER A 191 6.90 3.05 -23.62
N ASP A 192 7.37 3.50 -24.79
CA ASP A 192 8.54 4.38 -24.86
C ASP A 192 8.34 5.69 -24.07
N ALA A 193 7.11 6.21 -24.03
CA ALA A 193 6.78 7.46 -23.35
C ALA A 193 6.83 7.37 -21.81
N ASN A 194 6.67 6.17 -21.24
CA ASN A 194 6.70 5.96 -19.80
C ASN A 194 7.87 5.08 -19.32
N ARG A 195 8.76 4.67 -20.22
CA ARG A 195 9.88 3.75 -19.95
C ARG A 195 10.71 4.12 -18.72
N ASP A 196 11.04 5.40 -18.55
CA ASP A 196 11.94 5.85 -17.48
C ASP A 196 11.31 5.75 -16.08
N TRP A 197 9.98 5.66 -16.02
CA TRP A 197 9.22 5.44 -14.79
C TRP A 197 9.22 3.98 -14.37
N ILE A 198 9.33 3.02 -15.29
CA ILE A 198 9.03 1.60 -15.00
C ILE A 198 10.14 0.98 -14.16
N SER A 199 9.80 0.52 -12.96
CA SER A 199 10.72 -0.22 -12.08
C SER A 199 10.52 -1.73 -12.09
N SER A 200 9.30 -2.19 -12.37
CA SER A 200 9.06 -3.60 -12.66
C SER A 200 7.83 -3.81 -13.53
N THR A 201 7.83 -4.92 -14.25
CA THR A 201 6.68 -5.44 -14.99
C THR A 201 6.21 -6.77 -14.41
N CYS A 202 5.05 -7.22 -14.85
CA CYS A 202 4.53 -8.55 -14.58
C CYS A 202 3.76 -9.04 -15.80
N ASN A 203 3.66 -10.36 -15.97
CA ASN A 203 2.96 -10.97 -17.11
C ASN A 203 1.65 -11.64 -16.63
N TYR A 204 0.53 -11.24 -17.24
CA TYR A 204 -0.78 -11.86 -17.05
C TYR A 204 -1.62 -11.68 -18.32
N GLY A 205 -1.57 -12.67 -19.23
CA GLY A 205 -2.07 -12.53 -20.61
C GLY A 205 -1.19 -11.62 -21.47
N GLU A 206 -0.84 -10.45 -20.95
CA GLU A 206 0.09 -9.48 -21.51
C GLU A 206 1.05 -8.93 -20.44
N SER A 207 2.11 -8.23 -20.88
CA SER A 207 3.04 -7.54 -19.97
C SER A 207 2.45 -6.21 -19.53
N PHE A 208 2.40 -5.98 -18.22
CA PHE A 208 1.88 -4.74 -17.64
C PHE A 208 2.86 -4.15 -16.61
N ILE A 209 2.72 -2.85 -16.36
CA ILE A 209 3.51 -2.13 -15.36
C ILE A 209 3.08 -2.60 -13.97
N SER A 210 4.02 -3.19 -13.23
CA SER A 210 3.79 -3.67 -11.88
C SER A 210 4.24 -2.66 -10.83
N SER A 211 5.27 -1.88 -11.14
CA SER A 211 5.69 -0.74 -10.31
C SER A 211 6.39 0.34 -11.11
N ILE A 212 6.38 1.56 -10.56
CA ILE A 212 7.11 2.72 -11.07
C ILE A 212 7.99 3.33 -9.98
N SER A 213 9.08 3.96 -10.40
CA SER A 213 10.01 4.71 -9.55
C SER A 213 10.72 5.82 -10.34
N MET A 214 10.45 7.07 -9.95
CA MET A 214 11.09 8.28 -10.48
C MET A 214 11.32 9.27 -9.34
N GLY A 215 12.59 9.57 -9.03
CA GLY A 215 12.92 10.38 -7.85
C GLY A 215 12.39 9.72 -6.57
N ASN A 216 11.64 10.48 -5.77
CA ASN A 216 10.96 10.01 -4.55
C ASN A 216 9.50 9.56 -4.81
N ILE A 217 9.11 9.43 -6.09
CA ILE A 217 7.77 9.01 -6.50
C ILE A 217 7.80 7.53 -6.84
N GLU A 218 7.15 6.74 -6.02
CA GLU A 218 7.06 5.30 -6.17
C GLU A 218 5.59 4.87 -6.19
N ALA A 219 5.28 3.85 -6.98
CA ALA A 219 3.95 3.26 -6.93
C ALA A 219 3.98 1.78 -7.35
N VAL A 220 3.03 1.01 -6.84
CA VAL A 220 2.91 -0.44 -7.08
C VAL A 220 1.49 -0.82 -7.44
N GLN A 221 1.32 -1.70 -8.42
CA GLN A 221 0.01 -2.22 -8.84
C GLN A 221 -0.47 -3.34 -7.90
N PHE A 222 0.47 -4.09 -7.33
CA PHE A 222 0.20 -5.08 -6.29
C PHE A 222 -0.08 -4.42 -4.93
N HIS A 223 -0.56 -5.22 -3.98
CA HIS A 223 -0.86 -4.79 -2.62
C HIS A 223 0.25 -5.25 -1.67
N PRO A 224 1.24 -4.40 -1.31
CA PRO A 224 2.31 -4.79 -0.39
C PRO A 224 1.76 -5.16 0.99
N GLU A 225 0.68 -4.52 1.43
CA GLU A 225 -0.03 -4.87 2.67
C GLU A 225 -0.79 -6.20 2.61
N LYS A 226 -0.85 -6.83 1.43
CA LYS A 226 -1.45 -8.16 1.19
C LYS A 226 -0.45 -9.20 0.67
N SER A 227 0.84 -8.85 0.62
CA SER A 227 1.89 -9.68 0.02
C SER A 227 2.82 -10.31 1.06
N GLY A 228 2.32 -10.55 2.27
CA GLY A 228 3.07 -11.20 3.36
C GLY A 228 4.40 -10.52 3.68
N ALA A 229 5.44 -11.32 3.93
CA ALA A 229 6.77 -10.80 4.29
C ALA A 229 7.44 -9.97 3.18
N THR A 230 7.28 -10.38 1.91
CA THR A 230 7.80 -9.63 0.76
C THR A 230 7.19 -8.24 0.71
N GLY A 231 5.87 -8.18 0.83
CA GLY A 231 5.12 -6.92 0.84
C GLY A 231 5.47 -6.02 2.00
N LEU A 232 5.57 -6.57 3.21
CA LEU A 232 5.99 -5.81 4.39
C LEU A 232 7.40 -5.23 4.23
N SER A 233 8.32 -5.99 3.63
CA SER A 233 9.68 -5.51 3.36
C SER A 233 9.72 -4.38 2.32
N ILE A 234 8.91 -4.46 1.27
CA ILE A 234 8.74 -3.38 0.29
C ILE A 234 8.21 -2.13 0.99
N PHE A 235 7.19 -2.29 1.83
CA PHE A 235 6.56 -1.21 2.55
C PHE A 235 7.51 -0.56 3.58
N GLU A 236 8.32 -1.36 4.27
CA GLU A 236 9.37 -0.90 5.17
C GLU A 236 10.43 -0.05 4.44
N LYS A 237 10.86 -0.45 3.24
CA LYS A 237 11.86 0.29 2.45
C LYS A 237 11.39 1.70 2.09
N PHE A 238 10.10 1.85 1.79
CA PHE A 238 9.50 3.17 1.56
C PHE A 238 9.47 4.01 2.85
N LEU A 239 9.07 3.42 3.97
CA LEU A 239 8.93 4.14 5.25
C LEU A 239 10.28 4.45 5.92
N SER A 240 11.29 3.60 5.70
CA SER A 240 12.61 3.67 6.33
C SER A 240 13.72 3.47 5.29
N PRO A 241 13.94 4.40 4.35
CA PRO A 241 14.95 4.27 3.31
C PRO A 241 16.41 4.26 3.83
N ASN A 242 16.65 4.36 5.14
CA ASN A 242 17.99 4.23 5.71
C ASN A 242 18.14 3.01 6.63
N SER A 243 17.12 2.16 6.76
CA SER A 243 17.26 0.92 7.53
C SER A 243 18.06 -0.10 6.73
N SER A 244 19.07 -0.70 7.37
CA SER A 244 19.73 -1.90 6.85
C SER A 244 18.70 -3.04 6.91
N GLY A 245 17.98 -3.26 5.81
CA GLY A 245 16.81 -4.13 5.76
C GLY A 245 17.05 -5.55 6.27
N ALA A 246 15.98 -6.16 6.79
CA ALA A 246 15.94 -7.60 7.07
C ALA A 246 16.34 -8.41 5.82
N LYS A 247 17.11 -9.49 6.02
CA LYS A 247 17.53 -10.38 4.93
C LYS A 247 16.30 -10.88 4.15
N ALA A 248 16.30 -10.64 2.84
CA ALA A 248 15.32 -11.22 1.93
C ALA A 248 15.30 -12.75 2.09
N PRO A 249 14.13 -13.40 2.00
CA PRO A 249 14.05 -14.86 2.02
C PRO A 249 14.83 -15.46 0.84
N ALA A 250 15.31 -16.70 0.98
CA ALA A 250 16.16 -17.34 -0.01
C ALA A 250 15.55 -17.36 -1.43
N HIS A 251 16.40 -17.10 -2.44
CA HIS A 251 16.08 -17.07 -3.86
C HIS A 251 15.30 -18.32 -4.31
N ARG A 252 14.05 -18.12 -4.72
CA ARG A 252 13.35 -18.97 -5.68
C ARG A 252 13.07 -18.10 -6.90
N LYS A 253 13.32 -18.59 -8.12
CA LYS A 253 12.97 -17.84 -9.34
C LYS A 253 11.49 -18.05 -9.64
N ALA A 254 10.61 -17.28 -8.98
CA ALA A 254 9.22 -17.19 -9.42
C ALA A 254 9.16 -16.48 -10.78
N SER A 255 8.38 -17.02 -11.72
CA SER A 255 8.24 -16.46 -13.07
C SER A 255 6.82 -16.47 -13.62
N LYS A 256 5.86 -17.00 -12.86
CA LYS A 256 4.46 -17.18 -13.25
C LYS A 256 3.54 -17.01 -12.04
N LEU A 257 2.26 -16.80 -12.31
CA LEU A 257 1.19 -16.85 -11.31
C LEU A 257 1.28 -18.15 -10.49
N ALA A 258 1.31 -18.03 -9.17
CA ALA A 258 1.36 -19.17 -8.27
C ALA A 258 0.02 -19.92 -8.23
N LYS A 259 0.08 -21.21 -7.91
CA LYS A 259 -1.14 -21.95 -7.51
C LYS A 259 -1.60 -21.40 -6.16
N ARG A 260 -2.81 -20.86 -6.11
CA ARG A 260 -3.38 -20.28 -4.88
C ARG A 260 -3.96 -21.37 -3.97
N VAL A 261 -3.50 -21.42 -2.73
CA VAL A 261 -4.01 -22.28 -1.65
C VAL A 261 -4.89 -21.44 -0.72
N ILE A 262 -6.20 -21.67 -0.77
CA ILE A 262 -7.18 -20.98 0.07
C ILE A 262 -7.55 -21.89 1.24
N ALA A 263 -7.26 -21.45 2.47
CA ALA A 263 -7.73 -22.11 3.68
C ALA A 263 -9.13 -21.59 4.01
N CYS A 264 -10.08 -22.49 4.26
CA CYS A 264 -11.48 -22.14 4.47
C CYS A 264 -11.95 -22.56 5.86
N LEU A 265 -12.68 -21.67 6.54
CA LEU A 265 -13.12 -21.83 7.92
C LEU A 265 -14.64 -21.63 8.03
N ASP A 266 -15.35 -22.66 8.50
CA ASP A 266 -16.74 -22.52 8.90
C ASP A 266 -16.83 -21.83 10.27
N VAL A 267 -17.47 -20.66 10.33
CA VAL A 267 -17.70 -19.95 11.59
C VAL A 267 -19.17 -19.98 11.96
N ARG A 268 -19.47 -20.54 13.14
CA ARG A 268 -20.82 -20.64 13.69
C ARG A 268 -20.87 -20.22 15.16
N SER A 269 -22.06 -19.87 15.64
CA SER A 269 -22.31 -19.67 17.06
C SER A 269 -22.54 -21.02 17.75
N ASN A 270 -21.87 -21.26 18.89
CA ASN A 270 -22.15 -22.40 19.75
C ASN A 270 -23.42 -22.16 20.58
N ASP A 271 -23.79 -23.14 21.41
CA ASP A 271 -25.00 -23.06 22.26
C ASP A 271 -24.91 -21.96 23.34
N ASN A 272 -23.72 -21.42 23.63
CA ASN A 272 -23.49 -20.29 24.54
C ASN A 272 -23.45 -18.92 23.83
N GLY A 273 -23.60 -18.90 22.50
CA GLY A 273 -23.50 -17.68 21.69
C GLY A 273 -22.08 -17.29 21.27
N ASP A 274 -21.04 -18.04 21.67
CA ASP A 274 -19.66 -17.77 21.25
C ASP A 274 -19.42 -18.20 19.80
N LEU A 275 -18.53 -17.49 19.11
CA LEU A 275 -18.10 -17.88 17.77
C LEU A 275 -17.02 -18.96 17.81
N VAL A 276 -17.26 -20.04 17.08
CA VAL A 276 -16.40 -21.22 17.03
C VAL A 276 -16.16 -21.67 15.60
N VAL A 277 -14.97 -22.24 15.35
CA VAL A 277 -14.70 -23.01 14.13
C VAL A 277 -15.11 -24.45 14.37
N THR A 278 -15.52 -25.12 13.31
CA THR A 278 -16.30 -26.34 13.43
C THR A 278 -16.15 -27.18 12.16
N LYS A 279 -16.19 -28.51 12.26
CA LYS A 279 -16.16 -29.43 11.11
C LYS A 279 -17.59 -29.84 10.78
N GLY A 280 -18.07 -29.56 9.57
CA GLY A 280 -19.32 -30.13 9.07
C GLY A 280 -19.01 -31.34 8.19
N ASP A 281 -19.44 -32.54 8.60
CA ASP A 281 -19.61 -33.66 7.68
C ASP A 281 -21.12 -33.88 7.53
N GLN A 282 -21.65 -33.77 6.31
CA GLN A 282 -23.09 -33.88 6.03
C GLN A 282 -24.01 -33.03 6.93
N TYR A 283 -23.62 -31.79 7.25
CA TYR A 283 -24.36 -30.87 8.15
C TYR A 283 -24.51 -31.35 9.61
N ASP A 284 -23.88 -32.46 10.00
CA ASP A 284 -23.81 -32.86 11.41
C ASP A 284 -22.60 -32.20 12.08
N VAL A 285 -22.90 -31.13 12.82
CA VAL A 285 -21.92 -30.27 13.50
C VAL A 285 -21.85 -30.55 14.99
N ARG A 286 -22.65 -31.50 15.48
CA ARG A 286 -22.74 -31.84 16.89
C ARG A 286 -21.86 -33.05 17.19
N ASP A 287 -21.35 -33.09 18.41
CA ASP A 287 -20.66 -34.28 18.89
C ASP A 287 -21.67 -35.43 19.12
N HIS A 288 -21.24 -36.67 18.92
CA HIS A 288 -22.05 -37.87 19.16
C HIS A 288 -22.03 -38.32 20.63
N SER A 289 -21.37 -37.54 21.49
CA SER A 289 -21.40 -37.70 22.94
C SER A 289 -22.76 -37.31 23.54
N SER A 290 -22.97 -37.64 24.81
CA SER A 290 -24.23 -37.39 25.52
C SER A 290 -24.64 -35.91 25.59
N SER A 291 -23.69 -34.98 25.44
CA SER A 291 -23.94 -33.53 25.50
C SER A 291 -24.54 -32.96 24.21
N LYS A 292 -24.34 -33.61 23.04
CA LYS A 292 -24.75 -33.11 21.71
C LYS A 292 -24.31 -31.66 21.42
N GLU A 293 -23.23 -31.19 22.05
CA GLU A 293 -22.70 -29.84 21.87
C GLU A 293 -22.11 -29.66 20.47
N VAL A 294 -22.08 -28.40 20.01
CA VAL A 294 -21.41 -28.03 18.76
C VAL A 294 -19.91 -28.32 18.85
N ARG A 295 -19.35 -29.05 17.88
CA ARG A 295 -17.91 -29.39 17.84
C ARG A 295 -17.05 -28.14 17.68
N ASN A 296 -16.41 -27.70 18.76
CA ASN A 296 -15.53 -26.54 18.77
C ASN A 296 -14.08 -26.93 18.41
N LEU A 297 -13.60 -26.48 17.24
CA LEU A 297 -12.24 -26.66 16.75
C LEU A 297 -11.30 -25.51 17.13
N GLY A 298 -11.77 -24.57 17.94
CA GLY A 298 -11.04 -23.38 18.36
C GLY A 298 -11.68 -22.09 17.90
N LYS A 299 -11.03 -20.98 18.25
CA LYS A 299 -11.50 -19.64 17.92
C LYS A 299 -11.17 -19.29 16.46
N PRO A 300 -12.09 -18.68 15.69
CA PRO A 300 -11.86 -18.33 14.29
C PRO A 300 -10.58 -17.55 14.02
N VAL A 301 -10.28 -16.59 14.88
CA VAL A 301 -9.10 -15.73 14.76
C VAL A 301 -7.81 -16.53 14.92
N GLU A 302 -7.73 -17.41 15.93
CA GLU A 302 -6.52 -18.21 16.21
C GLU A 302 -6.26 -19.24 15.11
N LEU A 303 -7.30 -19.89 14.60
CA LEU A 303 -7.12 -20.89 13.54
C LEU A 303 -6.77 -20.25 12.20
N ALA A 304 -7.37 -19.11 11.86
CA ALA A 304 -6.98 -18.32 10.70
C ALA A 304 -5.52 -17.84 10.80
N SER A 305 -5.09 -17.47 12.00
CA SER A 305 -3.71 -17.07 12.32
C SER A 305 -2.74 -18.20 12.03
N GLN A 306 -3.08 -19.42 12.46
CA GLN A 306 -2.28 -20.61 12.21
C GLN A 306 -2.21 -20.95 10.72
N TYR A 307 -3.32 -20.88 9.98
CA TYR A 307 -3.31 -21.13 8.54
C TYR A 307 -2.42 -20.17 7.77
N TYR A 308 -2.37 -18.90 8.16
CA TYR A 308 -1.40 -17.97 7.59
C TYR A 308 0.04 -18.40 7.88
N ILE A 309 0.35 -18.75 9.13
CA ILE A 309 1.71 -19.17 9.54
C ILE A 309 2.15 -20.43 8.77
N ASP A 310 1.21 -21.33 8.53
CA ASP A 310 1.42 -22.57 7.78
C ASP A 310 1.51 -22.35 6.26
N GLY A 311 1.29 -21.11 5.78
CA GLY A 311 1.54 -20.71 4.39
C GLY A 311 0.31 -20.65 3.49
N ALA A 312 -0.90 -20.49 4.04
CA ALA A 312 -2.09 -20.23 3.22
C ALA A 312 -1.97 -18.90 2.46
N ASP A 313 -2.24 -18.90 1.15
CA ASP A 313 -2.23 -17.72 0.30
C ASP A 313 -3.42 -16.79 0.57
N GLU A 314 -4.49 -17.32 1.13
CA GLU A 314 -5.75 -16.63 1.45
C GLU A 314 -6.49 -17.42 2.54
N VAL A 315 -7.18 -16.71 3.43
CA VAL A 315 -8.05 -17.31 4.43
C VAL A 315 -9.47 -16.84 4.18
N SER A 316 -10.40 -17.76 3.97
CA SER A 316 -11.81 -17.48 3.76
C SER A 316 -12.63 -17.87 4.99
N PHE A 317 -13.47 -16.96 5.46
CA PHE A 317 -14.45 -17.25 6.50
C PHE A 317 -15.82 -17.47 5.85
N LEU A 318 -16.35 -18.68 6.01
CA LEU A 318 -17.75 -19.00 5.67
C LEU A 318 -18.61 -18.66 6.88
N ASN A 319 -19.31 -17.53 6.77
CA ASN A 319 -20.21 -17.10 7.80
C ASN A 319 -21.54 -17.86 7.69
N ILE A 320 -21.74 -18.81 8.59
CA ILE A 320 -22.96 -19.61 8.72
C ILE A 320 -23.65 -19.36 10.06
N THR A 321 -23.34 -18.25 10.72
CA THR A 321 -24.06 -17.80 11.90
C THR A 321 -25.46 -17.37 11.48
N GLY A 322 -26.50 -18.02 12.00
CA GLY A 322 -27.88 -17.60 11.78
C GLY A 322 -28.23 -16.36 12.61
N PHE A 323 -27.76 -15.17 12.22
CA PHE A 323 -28.08 -13.93 12.93
C PHE A 323 -29.43 -13.36 12.48
N ARG A 324 -30.52 -13.80 13.10
CA ARG A 324 -31.87 -13.25 12.82
C ARG A 324 -32.20 -11.94 13.56
N ALA A 325 -31.32 -11.43 14.44
CA ALA A 325 -31.67 -10.35 15.37
C ALA A 325 -30.53 -9.40 15.80
N PHE A 326 -29.48 -9.22 14.99
CA PHE A 326 -28.40 -8.27 15.30
C PHE A 326 -28.43 -7.06 14.36
N PRO A 327 -28.31 -5.81 14.88
CA PRO A 327 -28.02 -4.65 14.05
C PRO A 327 -26.73 -4.88 13.23
N LEU A 328 -26.68 -4.39 11.99
CA LEU A 328 -25.53 -4.58 11.08
C LEU A 328 -24.17 -4.18 11.68
N GLY A 329 -24.14 -3.20 12.58
CA GLY A 329 -22.92 -2.75 13.26
C GLY A 329 -22.40 -3.68 14.36
N ASP A 330 -23.27 -4.53 14.90
CA ASP A 330 -22.99 -5.39 16.06
C ASP A 330 -22.81 -6.86 15.66
N LEU A 331 -22.58 -7.13 14.37
CA LEU A 331 -22.39 -8.49 13.87
C LEU A 331 -21.07 -9.07 14.41
N PRO A 332 -21.10 -10.15 15.22
CA PRO A 332 -19.89 -10.77 15.78
C PRO A 332 -18.84 -11.17 14.72
N MET A 333 -19.28 -11.44 13.49
CA MET A 333 -18.39 -11.75 12.38
C MET A 333 -17.59 -10.55 11.86
N LEU A 334 -18.11 -9.33 12.00
CA LEU A 334 -17.31 -8.13 11.76
C LEU A 334 -16.17 -8.06 12.76
N GLU A 335 -16.41 -8.39 14.03
CA GLU A 335 -15.37 -8.41 15.06
C GLU A 335 -14.29 -9.47 14.77
N VAL A 336 -14.65 -10.66 14.28
CA VAL A 336 -13.69 -11.68 13.83
C VAL A 336 -12.81 -11.17 12.70
N CYS A 337 -13.41 -10.59 11.66
CA CYS A 337 -12.67 -10.00 10.53
C CYS A 337 -11.75 -8.87 11.01
N LEU A 338 -12.28 -7.95 11.84
CA LEU A 338 -11.53 -6.83 12.38
C LEU A 338 -10.36 -7.29 13.25
N SER A 339 -10.58 -8.31 14.08
CA SER A 339 -9.58 -8.90 14.97
C SER A 339 -8.48 -9.62 14.19
N PHE A 340 -8.85 -10.44 13.20
CA PHE A 340 -7.87 -11.12 12.34
C PHE A 340 -7.02 -10.12 11.55
N ILE A 341 -7.66 -9.10 10.95
CA ILE A 341 -6.94 -8.05 10.22
C ILE A 341 -6.01 -7.25 11.16
N THR A 342 -6.37 -7.07 12.44
CA THR A 342 -5.51 -6.38 13.42
C THR A 342 -4.31 -7.19 13.92
N ILE A 343 -4.37 -8.52 13.87
CA ILE A 343 -3.30 -9.39 14.37
C ILE A 343 -2.35 -9.68 13.20
N LYS A 344 -1.45 -8.76 12.83
CA LYS A 344 -0.23 -9.02 12.03
C LYS A 344 -0.37 -9.81 10.69
N TYR A 345 -1.56 -10.03 10.14
CA TYR A 345 -1.77 -10.82 8.93
C TYR A 345 -2.06 -9.93 7.72
N PHE A 346 -1.20 -10.06 6.70
CA PHE A 346 -1.13 -9.20 5.53
C PHE A 346 -1.57 -9.95 4.27
N HIS A 347 -2.79 -10.50 4.25
CA HIS A 347 -3.37 -11.27 3.14
C HIS A 347 -4.80 -10.77 2.78
N TYR A 348 -5.30 -11.20 1.62
CA TYR A 348 -6.70 -10.99 1.23
C TYR A 348 -7.65 -11.85 2.08
N LEU A 349 -8.81 -11.30 2.43
CA LEU A 349 -9.80 -11.93 3.31
C LEU A 349 -11.21 -11.81 2.71
N PRO A 350 -11.72 -12.84 2.02
CA PRO A 350 -13.13 -12.89 1.65
C PRO A 350 -14.00 -13.30 2.86
N LEU A 351 -15.15 -12.64 2.96
CA LEU A 351 -16.25 -13.07 3.83
C LEU A 351 -17.42 -13.47 2.94
N SER A 352 -18.04 -14.62 3.22
CA SER A 352 -19.25 -15.07 2.52
C SER A 352 -20.34 -15.44 3.53
N GLY A 353 -21.61 -15.16 3.21
CA GLY A 353 -22.77 -15.22 4.12
C GLY A 353 -23.88 -14.30 3.59
N GLU A 354 -24.96 -14.03 4.35
CA GLU A 354 -26.01 -13.06 3.97
C GLU A 354 -25.42 -11.65 3.71
N VAL A 355 -24.94 -11.42 2.49
CA VAL A 355 -24.59 -10.11 1.93
C VAL A 355 -25.65 -9.80 0.88
N THR A 356 -26.90 -9.81 1.32
CA THR A 356 -28.07 -9.39 0.52
C THR A 356 -28.57 -8.07 1.08
N GLY A 357 -28.79 -7.11 0.18
CA GLY A 357 -29.16 -5.74 0.55
C GLY A 357 -30.37 -5.68 1.48
N LEU A 358 -30.14 -5.16 2.69
CA LEU A 358 -31.17 -4.51 3.49
C LEU A 358 -31.27 -3.04 3.05
N TYR A 359 -31.62 -2.82 1.77
CA TYR A 359 -32.22 -1.57 1.34
C TYR A 359 -33.73 -1.74 1.52
N ASN A 360 -34.19 -1.49 2.75
CA ASN A 360 -35.52 -0.96 3.08
C ASN A 360 -35.60 -0.89 4.60
N TRP A 361 -35.28 0.30 5.13
CA TRP A 361 -35.95 1.06 6.19
C TRP A 361 -34.94 1.99 6.87
#